data_AF-A0A950PWD1-F1
#
_entry.id   AF-A0A950PWD1-F1
#
_cell.length_a   1.000
_cell.length_b   1.000
_cell.length_c   1.000
_cell.angle_alpha   90.00
_cell.angle_beta   90.00
_cell.angle_gamma   90.00
#
_symmetry.space_group_name_H-M   'P 1'
#
loop_
_entity.id
_entity.type
_entity.pdbx_description
1 polymer ?
#
loop_
_entity_poly.entity_id
_entity_poly.type
_entity_poly.pdbx_seq_one_letter_code
_entity_poly.pdbx_strand_id
1 'polypeptide(L)'
;DQDGNYQDNFTADEIFPVLFNIADEAERRAILKRLSEADFITPVGIRTISTADAWYFPSYGFGLLGGVWPDLTLWYAVALARNGMTDEAVHFLDVSYAAMEGGSPRNTVPGEFAEWFDGGSLSNRGMYLSPWTGAKYLWAVAETIGGLNGYRTSGRPHLAPLRPKDWQWIAAARVHWGGRRCTYVIDLRNDVIYGDMPELSAEEPFTCIYAGRDVSDEVTTSPVEVGAIAFEDETGAVRIFVGNHLDRPRNVLLEFRGHTARVDMGAGDLREVHLIGKPSDRRARAAKLDVRRPLARV
;
A
#
# COMPACT_ATOMS: atom_id res chain seq x y z
N ASP A 1 8.73 -36.27 9.74
CA ASP A 1 8.26 -36.17 11.14
C ASP A 1 8.83 -37.36 11.92
N GLN A 2 8.45 -37.52 13.18
CA GLN A 2 8.82 -38.69 13.98
C GLN A 2 8.21 -40.01 13.47
N ASP A 3 7.27 -39.93 12.51
CA ASP A 3 6.56 -41.06 11.90
C ASP A 3 7.13 -41.46 10.52
N GLY A 4 8.22 -40.82 10.07
CA GLY A 4 8.91 -41.19 8.83
C GLY A 4 8.23 -40.71 7.54
N ASN A 5 7.27 -39.79 7.62
CA ASN A 5 6.72 -39.15 6.43
C ASN A 5 7.76 -38.19 5.82
N TYR A 6 7.82 -38.19 4.49
CA TYR A 6 8.56 -37.17 3.73
C TYR A 6 8.11 -35.79 4.19
N GLN A 7 9.01 -35.04 4.83
CA GLN A 7 8.76 -33.65 5.14
C GLN A 7 9.26 -32.85 3.95
N ASP A 8 8.30 -32.44 3.15
CA ASP A 8 8.47 -31.26 2.34
C ASP A 8 8.56 -30.10 3.34
N ASN A 9 9.78 -29.66 3.66
CA ASN A 9 10.03 -28.56 4.60
C ASN A 9 9.55 -27.26 3.94
N PHE A 10 8.24 -27.09 3.88
CA PHE A 10 7.60 -25.93 3.31
C PHE A 10 7.91 -24.73 4.20
N THR A 11 8.76 -23.82 3.73
CA THR A 11 9.10 -22.59 4.42
C THR A 11 8.34 -21.42 3.82
N ALA A 12 8.35 -20.29 4.51
CA ALA A 12 7.77 -19.07 3.97
C ALA A 12 8.53 -18.50 2.76
N ASP A 13 9.74 -19.00 2.45
CA ASP A 13 10.47 -18.63 1.24
C ASP A 13 9.77 -19.07 -0.04
N GLU A 14 8.81 -20.00 0.05
CA GLU A 14 7.91 -20.36 -1.06
C GLU A 14 7.09 -19.15 -1.58
N ILE A 15 7.08 -18.04 -0.85
CA ILE A 15 6.53 -16.79 -1.34
C ILE A 15 7.26 -16.23 -2.58
N PHE A 16 8.55 -16.52 -2.77
CA PHE A 16 9.33 -15.95 -3.87
C PHE A 16 8.87 -16.43 -5.25
N PRO A 17 8.61 -17.73 -5.49
CA PRO A 17 7.96 -18.18 -6.72
C PRO A 17 6.64 -17.45 -7.03
N VAL A 18 5.87 -17.07 -6.01
CA VAL A 18 4.62 -16.30 -6.17
C VAL A 18 4.91 -14.83 -6.51
N LEU A 19 5.78 -14.18 -5.73
CA LEU A 19 6.09 -12.76 -5.84
C LEU A 19 6.67 -12.39 -7.21
N PHE A 20 7.50 -13.27 -7.77
CA PHE A 20 8.18 -13.10 -9.06
C PHE A 20 7.45 -13.76 -10.23
N ASN A 21 6.24 -14.29 -10.02
CA ASN A 21 5.42 -14.91 -11.07
C ASN A 21 6.17 -16.06 -11.79
N ILE A 22 6.90 -16.88 -11.03
CA ILE A 22 7.57 -18.10 -11.50
C ILE A 22 6.62 -19.29 -11.42
N ALA A 23 5.90 -19.41 -10.30
CA ALA A 23 4.87 -20.43 -10.09
C ALA A 23 3.61 -20.14 -10.93
N ASP A 24 2.94 -21.19 -11.38
CA ASP A 24 1.70 -21.05 -12.14
C ASP A 24 0.51 -20.60 -11.25
N GLU A 25 -0.65 -20.39 -11.84
CA GLU A 25 -1.83 -19.90 -11.09
C GLU A 25 -2.32 -20.88 -10.00
N ALA A 26 -2.25 -22.20 -10.25
CA ALA A 26 -2.68 -23.20 -9.29
C ALA A 26 -1.67 -23.33 -8.14
N GLU A 27 -0.38 -23.35 -8.45
CA GLU A 27 0.73 -23.38 -7.49
C GLU A 27 0.74 -22.13 -6.61
N ARG A 28 0.59 -20.93 -7.19
CA ARG A 28 0.50 -19.68 -6.42
C ARG A 28 -0.63 -19.70 -5.40
N ARG A 29 -1.81 -20.17 -5.80
CA ARG A 29 -2.94 -20.34 -4.87
C ARG A 29 -2.64 -21.35 -3.77
N ALA A 30 -2.00 -22.46 -4.09
CA ALA A 30 -1.64 -23.47 -3.11
C ALA A 30 -0.65 -22.93 -2.07
N ILE A 31 0.39 -22.21 -2.53
CA ILE A 31 1.39 -21.57 -1.66
C ILE A 31 0.75 -20.52 -0.75
N LEU A 32 -0.01 -19.58 -1.32
CA LEU A 32 -0.66 -18.52 -0.54
C LEU A 32 -1.66 -19.09 0.47
N LYS A 33 -2.40 -20.13 0.08
CA LYS A 33 -3.29 -20.84 1.00
C LYS A 33 -2.52 -21.46 2.16
N ARG A 34 -1.41 -22.16 1.89
CA ARG A 34 -0.59 -22.80 2.92
C ARG A 34 0.01 -21.78 3.89
N LEU A 35 0.52 -20.66 3.39
CA LEU A 35 1.06 -19.58 4.23
C LEU A 35 -0.01 -18.83 5.03
N SER A 36 -1.28 -18.96 4.66
CA SER A 36 -2.41 -18.41 5.41
C SER A 36 -2.86 -19.28 6.59
N GLU A 37 -2.25 -20.45 6.79
CA GLU A 37 -2.64 -21.38 7.86
C GLU A 37 -2.13 -20.93 9.25
N ALA A 38 -2.84 -21.34 10.30
CA ALA A 38 -2.64 -20.83 11.66
C ALA A 38 -1.26 -21.13 12.26
N ASP A 39 -0.57 -22.14 11.73
CA ASP A 39 0.79 -22.50 12.12
C ASP A 39 1.86 -21.55 11.55
N PHE A 40 1.53 -20.76 10.52
CA PHE A 40 2.33 -19.65 10.01
C PHE A 40 1.90 -18.29 10.57
N ILE A 41 0.59 -18.04 10.65
CA ILE A 41 0.05 -16.72 11.00
C ILE A 41 0.26 -16.36 12.48
N THR A 42 0.59 -15.09 12.72
CA THR A 42 0.72 -14.50 14.06
C THR A 42 0.10 -13.09 14.12
N PRO A 43 -0.16 -12.55 15.32
CA PRO A 43 -0.51 -11.15 15.53
C PRO A 43 0.54 -10.09 15.14
N VAL A 44 1.72 -10.48 14.63
CA VAL A 44 2.79 -9.56 14.15
C VAL A 44 3.22 -9.84 12.71
N GLY A 45 2.58 -10.78 12.02
CA GLY A 45 2.96 -11.21 10.68
C GLY A 45 3.07 -12.72 10.56
N ILE A 46 3.87 -13.19 9.60
CA ILE A 46 4.01 -14.63 9.31
C ILE A 46 5.34 -15.19 9.80
N ARG A 47 5.32 -16.42 10.30
CA ARG A 47 6.53 -17.15 10.70
C ARG A 47 7.34 -17.57 9.47
N THR A 48 8.64 -17.74 9.65
CA THR A 48 9.56 -18.25 8.62
C THR A 48 9.32 -19.72 8.29
N ILE A 49 8.89 -20.52 9.27
CA ILE A 49 8.45 -21.92 9.08
C ILE A 49 7.24 -22.24 9.96
N SER A 50 6.54 -23.32 9.62
CA SER A 50 5.40 -23.85 10.36
C SER A 50 5.77 -24.24 11.80
N THR A 51 4.87 -23.98 12.76
CA THR A 51 4.99 -24.53 14.12
C THR A 51 4.87 -26.06 14.21
N ALA A 52 4.39 -26.73 13.15
CA ALA A 52 4.35 -28.19 13.04
C ALA A 52 5.63 -28.79 12.47
N ASP A 53 6.57 -27.96 12.00
CA ASP A 53 7.87 -28.41 11.51
C ASP A 53 8.74 -28.89 12.69
N ALA A 54 9.44 -30.02 12.52
CA ALA A 54 10.34 -30.56 13.53
C ALA A 54 11.53 -29.64 13.84
N TRP A 55 11.83 -28.69 12.95
CA TRP A 55 12.84 -27.66 13.10
C TRP A 55 12.31 -26.33 13.62
N TYR A 56 11.05 -26.29 14.08
CA TYR A 56 10.50 -25.08 14.69
C TYR A 56 11.20 -24.72 16.00
N PHE A 57 12.02 -23.68 15.95
CA PHE A 57 12.69 -23.05 17.07
C PHE A 57 12.54 -21.51 16.97
N PRO A 58 11.58 -20.91 17.72
CA PRO A 58 11.08 -19.55 17.46
C PRO A 58 12.12 -18.42 17.58
N SER A 59 13.23 -18.67 18.27
CA SER A 59 14.35 -17.73 18.45
C SER A 59 15.64 -18.17 17.74
N TYR A 60 15.71 -19.37 17.18
CA TYR A 60 16.96 -19.92 16.67
C TYR A 60 17.36 -19.28 15.34
N GLY A 61 18.67 -19.14 15.12
CA GLY A 61 19.21 -18.63 13.86
C GLY A 61 18.68 -17.24 13.50
N PHE A 62 18.54 -16.34 14.49
CA PHE A 62 17.94 -15.01 14.30
C PHE A 62 16.50 -15.07 13.78
N GLY A 63 15.73 -16.06 14.23
CA GLY A 63 14.34 -16.26 13.84
C GLY A 63 14.14 -16.91 12.47
N LEU A 64 15.20 -17.39 11.80
CA LEU A 64 15.08 -18.08 10.51
C LEU A 64 14.37 -19.44 10.61
N LEU A 65 14.31 -20.04 11.79
CA LEU A 65 13.64 -21.33 12.03
C LEU A 65 12.38 -21.19 12.89
N GLY A 66 11.58 -20.14 12.66
CA GLY A 66 10.27 -20.00 13.29
C GLY A 66 9.95 -18.62 13.85
N GLY A 67 10.90 -17.68 13.78
CA GLY A 67 10.64 -16.27 14.08
C GLY A 67 9.74 -15.61 13.02
N VAL A 68 9.28 -14.40 13.32
CA VAL A 68 8.50 -13.58 12.40
C VAL A 68 9.38 -12.46 11.87
N TRP A 69 9.61 -12.47 10.57
CA TRP A 69 10.35 -11.43 9.87
C TRP A 69 9.35 -10.46 9.23
N PRO A 70 9.34 -9.17 9.62
CA PRO A 70 8.50 -8.16 8.98
C PRO A 70 8.74 -8.08 7.48
N ASP A 71 9.99 -8.17 7.03
CA ASP A 71 10.33 -8.18 5.59
C ASP A 71 9.61 -9.30 4.83
N LEU A 72 9.59 -10.50 5.41
CA LEU A 72 8.88 -11.66 4.87
C LEU A 72 7.37 -11.43 4.84
N THR A 73 6.82 -10.83 5.91
CA THR A 73 5.41 -10.45 5.99
C THR A 73 5.03 -9.41 4.93
N LEU A 74 5.93 -8.47 4.63
CA LEU A 74 5.72 -7.47 3.58
C LEU A 74 5.78 -8.09 2.18
N TRP A 75 6.71 -9.02 1.91
CA TRP A 75 6.72 -9.78 0.66
C TRP A 75 5.45 -10.60 0.49
N TYR A 76 4.97 -11.21 1.58
CA TYR A 76 3.71 -11.93 1.60
C TYR A 76 2.51 -11.02 1.28
N ALA A 77 2.42 -9.84 1.90
CA ALA A 77 1.39 -8.86 1.60
C ALA A 77 1.40 -8.44 0.11
N VAL A 78 2.58 -8.17 -0.46
CA VAL A 78 2.70 -7.81 -1.89
C VAL A 78 2.32 -8.98 -2.80
N ALA A 79 2.66 -10.21 -2.43
CA ALA A 79 2.26 -11.39 -3.18
C ALA A 79 0.74 -11.62 -3.13
N LEU A 80 0.10 -11.46 -1.97
CA LEU A 80 -1.36 -11.48 -1.82
C LEU A 80 -2.02 -10.46 -2.74
N ALA A 81 -1.57 -9.20 -2.67
CA ALA A 81 -2.03 -8.09 -3.50
C ALA A 81 -1.97 -8.41 -5.01
N ARG A 82 -0.82 -8.91 -5.48
CA ARG A 82 -0.60 -9.26 -6.89
C ARG A 82 -1.43 -10.45 -7.38
N ASN A 83 -2.00 -11.23 -6.47
CA ASN A 83 -2.86 -12.38 -6.77
C ASN A 83 -4.33 -12.14 -6.38
N GLY A 84 -4.73 -10.87 -6.21
CA GLY A 84 -6.14 -10.48 -6.01
C GLY A 84 -6.65 -10.59 -4.58
N MET A 85 -5.81 -10.98 -3.61
CA MET A 85 -6.15 -11.09 -2.19
C MET A 85 -5.91 -9.75 -1.49
N THR A 86 -6.67 -8.73 -1.89
CA THR A 86 -6.40 -7.33 -1.54
C THR A 86 -6.63 -7.04 -0.05
N ASP A 87 -7.72 -7.54 0.52
CA ASP A 87 -8.06 -7.26 1.92
C ASP A 87 -7.06 -7.95 2.87
N GLU A 88 -6.65 -9.17 2.53
CA GLU A 88 -5.60 -9.88 3.26
C GLU A 88 -4.26 -9.14 3.16
N ALA A 89 -3.91 -8.61 1.98
CA ALA A 89 -2.71 -7.81 1.82
C ALA A 89 -2.73 -6.57 2.72
N VAL A 90 -3.83 -5.82 2.76
CA VAL A 90 -4.02 -4.66 3.64
C VAL A 90 -3.89 -5.07 5.10
N HIS A 91 -4.53 -6.17 5.50
CA HIS A 91 -4.43 -6.69 6.86
C HIS A 91 -2.97 -6.92 7.29
N PHE A 92 -2.13 -7.52 6.44
CA PHE A 92 -0.73 -7.75 6.79
C PHE A 92 0.13 -6.48 6.80
N LEU A 93 -0.22 -5.47 5.99
CA LEU A 93 0.40 -4.14 6.11
C LEU A 93 0.05 -3.50 7.45
N ASP A 94 -1.22 -3.52 7.84
CA ASP A 94 -1.71 -2.96 9.11
C ASP A 94 -1.09 -3.68 10.31
N VAL A 95 -1.07 -5.02 10.30
CA VAL A 95 -0.44 -5.82 11.36
C VAL A 95 1.05 -5.52 11.47
N SER A 96 1.75 -5.36 10.34
CA SER A 96 3.17 -5.03 10.34
C SER A 96 3.41 -3.67 10.98
N TYR A 97 2.62 -2.64 10.62
CA TYR A 97 2.74 -1.31 11.21
C TYR A 97 2.38 -1.29 12.70
N ALA A 98 1.26 -1.91 13.07
CA ALA A 98 0.82 -2.02 14.46
C ALA A 98 1.81 -2.78 15.35
N ALA A 99 2.55 -3.75 14.79
CA ALA A 99 3.63 -4.42 15.51
C ALA A 99 4.76 -3.45 15.86
N MET A 100 5.14 -2.54 14.95
CA MET A 100 6.18 -1.54 15.20
C MET A 100 5.74 -0.51 16.25
N GLU A 101 4.49 -0.07 16.19
CA GLU A 101 3.91 0.89 17.14
C GLU A 101 3.60 0.28 18.53
N GLY A 102 3.83 -1.03 18.72
CA GLY A 102 3.49 -1.72 19.96
C GLY A 102 4.25 -1.27 21.21
N GLY A 103 5.40 -0.60 21.06
CA GLY A 103 6.22 -0.06 22.14
C GLY A 103 6.75 -1.13 23.10
N SER A 104 6.83 -0.77 24.39
CA SER A 104 7.40 -1.64 25.44
C SER A 104 6.81 -3.06 25.48
N PRO A 105 5.47 -3.29 25.36
CA PRO A 105 4.90 -4.64 25.29
C PRO A 105 5.46 -5.55 24.19
N ARG A 106 5.93 -4.98 23.08
CA ARG A 106 6.53 -5.73 21.96
C ARG A 106 8.04 -5.57 21.84
N ASN A 107 8.67 -4.87 22.79
CA ASN A 107 10.08 -4.48 22.72
C ASN A 107 10.41 -3.70 21.43
N THR A 108 9.53 -2.80 21.00
CA THR A 108 9.75 -1.92 19.83
C THR A 108 9.85 -0.46 20.24
N VAL A 109 10.33 0.38 19.31
CA VAL A 109 10.34 1.84 19.42
C VAL A 109 9.36 2.37 18.38
N PRO A 110 8.25 3.04 18.78
CA PRO A 110 7.31 3.61 17.82
C PRO A 110 8.00 4.54 16.81
N GLY A 111 7.65 4.39 15.54
CA GLY A 111 8.33 5.03 14.41
C GLY A 111 9.58 4.33 13.88
N GLU A 112 10.10 3.30 14.57
CA GLU A 112 11.20 2.47 14.08
C GLU A 112 10.69 1.09 13.63
N PHE A 113 11.27 0.57 12.54
CA PHE A 113 10.89 -0.73 12.02
C PHE A 113 11.89 -1.80 12.49
N ALA A 114 11.43 -2.69 13.36
CA ALA A 114 12.22 -3.78 13.91
C ALA A 114 12.60 -4.83 12.86
N GLU A 115 13.71 -5.53 13.09
CA GLU A 115 14.24 -6.54 12.18
C GLU A 115 13.51 -7.89 12.23
N TRP A 116 13.23 -8.41 13.43
CA TRP A 116 12.50 -9.68 13.60
C TRP A 116 11.93 -9.86 15.01
N PHE A 117 10.87 -10.65 15.11
CA PHE A 117 10.18 -11.00 16.35
C PHE A 117 10.33 -12.50 16.64
N ASP A 118 10.44 -12.87 17.92
CA ASP A 118 10.41 -14.28 18.32
C ASP A 118 9.04 -14.91 18.01
N GLY A 119 9.05 -16.10 17.40
CA GLY A 119 7.82 -16.74 16.90
C GLY A 119 6.82 -17.21 17.96
N GLY A 120 7.26 -17.31 19.22
CA GLY A 120 6.42 -17.71 20.35
C GLY A 120 5.91 -16.52 21.15
N SER A 121 6.84 -15.71 21.67
CA SER A 121 6.56 -14.55 22.52
C SER A 121 6.12 -13.32 21.73
N LEU A 122 6.40 -13.26 20.43
CA LEU A 122 6.09 -12.13 19.53
C LEU A 122 6.73 -10.80 19.98
N SER A 123 7.79 -10.89 20.79
CA SER A 123 8.62 -9.76 21.19
C SER A 123 9.73 -9.60 20.17
N ASN A 124 10.06 -8.34 19.83
CA ASN A 124 11.22 -8.02 19.02
C ASN A 124 12.49 -8.55 19.71
N ARG A 125 13.33 -9.25 18.93
CA ARG A 125 14.62 -9.79 19.33
C ARG A 125 15.76 -9.34 18.41
N GLY A 126 15.44 -8.61 17.35
CA GLY A 126 16.40 -8.05 16.41
C GLY A 126 16.75 -6.60 16.70
N MET A 127 17.37 -5.95 15.72
CA MET A 127 17.60 -4.51 15.75
C MET A 127 16.26 -3.75 15.85
N TYR A 128 16.19 -2.69 16.67
CA TYR A 128 15.01 -1.82 16.76
C TYR A 128 14.75 -1.06 15.45
N LEU A 129 15.83 -0.66 14.77
CA LEU A 129 15.80 -0.01 13.46
C LEU A 129 16.54 -0.88 12.44
N SER A 130 15.78 -1.71 11.73
CA SER A 130 16.24 -2.45 10.56
C SER A 130 16.57 -1.47 9.43
N PRO A 131 17.74 -1.58 8.79
CA PRO A 131 18.11 -0.72 7.66
C PRO A 131 17.27 -0.99 6.40
N TRP A 132 16.44 -2.05 6.39
CA TRP A 132 15.70 -2.49 5.20
C TRP A 132 14.19 -2.37 5.36
N THR A 133 13.66 -2.62 6.56
CA THR A 133 12.23 -2.89 6.75
C THR A 133 11.36 -1.67 6.54
N GLY A 134 11.75 -0.50 7.04
CA GLY A 134 10.97 0.74 6.81
C GLY A 134 10.87 1.10 5.33
N ALA A 135 11.96 0.96 4.58
CA ALA A 135 11.97 1.18 3.13
C ALA A 135 11.08 0.17 2.39
N LYS A 136 11.12 -1.10 2.80
CA LYS A 136 10.24 -2.15 2.25
C LYS A 136 8.77 -1.90 2.57
N TYR A 137 8.45 -1.39 3.75
CA TYR A 137 7.08 -1.06 4.11
C TYR A 137 6.53 0.04 3.19
N LEU A 138 7.29 1.11 2.99
CA LEU A 138 6.94 2.19 2.07
C LEU A 138 6.79 1.69 0.62
N TRP A 139 7.70 0.82 0.16
CA TRP A 139 7.60 0.18 -1.14
C TRP A 139 6.32 -0.65 -1.27
N ALA A 140 6.01 -1.49 -0.28
CA ALA A 140 4.84 -2.35 -0.29
C ALA A 140 3.56 -1.51 -0.35
N VAL A 141 3.41 -0.50 0.51
CA VAL A 141 2.25 0.41 0.49
C VAL A 141 2.14 1.15 -0.84
N ALA A 142 3.26 1.69 -1.35
CA ALA A 142 3.27 2.49 -2.57
C ALA A 142 2.89 1.67 -3.81
N GLU A 143 3.48 0.49 -4.02
CA GLU A 143 3.24 -0.32 -5.22
C GLU A 143 1.96 -1.18 -5.15
N THR A 144 1.39 -1.37 -3.95
CA THR A 144 0.12 -2.08 -3.80
C THR A 144 -1.04 -1.09 -3.72
N ILE A 145 -1.30 -0.54 -2.54
CA ILE A 145 -2.43 0.34 -2.26
C ILE A 145 -2.30 1.66 -3.01
N GLY A 146 -1.12 2.28 -2.98
CA GLY A 146 -0.83 3.48 -3.77
C GLY A 146 -0.87 3.23 -5.29
N GLY A 147 -0.86 1.97 -5.71
CA GLY A 147 -0.97 1.58 -7.11
C GLY A 147 0.23 1.96 -7.97
N LEU A 148 1.36 2.38 -7.38
CA LEU A 148 2.49 2.82 -8.18
C LEU A 148 3.06 1.64 -9.00
N ASN A 149 2.95 1.72 -10.32
CA ASN A 149 3.39 0.67 -11.22
C ASN A 149 4.22 1.21 -12.40
N GLY A 150 5.46 1.64 -12.11
CA GLY A 150 6.37 2.19 -13.12
C GLY A 150 7.22 1.15 -13.86
N TYR A 151 7.33 -0.07 -13.33
CA TYR A 151 8.13 -1.13 -13.94
C TYR A 151 7.50 -1.60 -15.26
N ARG A 152 6.17 -1.71 -15.32
CA ARG A 152 5.44 -2.19 -16.51
C ARG A 152 5.43 -1.19 -17.67
N THR A 153 5.74 0.08 -17.41
CA THR A 153 5.56 1.18 -18.35
C THR A 153 6.86 1.89 -18.73
N SER A 154 8.01 1.25 -18.47
CA SER A 154 9.34 1.82 -18.74
C SER A 154 9.52 3.21 -18.12
N GLY A 155 9.02 3.39 -16.89
CA GLY A 155 9.12 4.63 -16.13
C GLY A 155 8.01 5.66 -16.38
N ARG A 156 7.08 5.43 -17.32
CA ARG A 156 5.93 6.33 -17.52
C ARG A 156 4.95 6.25 -16.34
N PRO A 157 4.35 7.36 -15.89
CA PRO A 157 3.37 7.33 -14.81
C PRO A 157 2.18 6.41 -15.12
N HIS A 158 2.00 5.38 -14.29
CA HIS A 158 0.93 4.42 -14.42
C HIS A 158 0.47 3.90 -13.07
N LEU A 159 -0.82 4.02 -12.78
CA LEU A 159 -1.40 3.57 -11.53
C LEU A 159 -2.22 2.29 -11.71
N ALA A 160 -1.94 1.29 -10.90
CA ALA A 160 -2.75 0.08 -10.78
C ALA A 160 -3.19 -0.06 -9.32
N PRO A 161 -4.04 0.86 -8.80
CA PRO A 161 -4.40 0.86 -7.40
C PRO A 161 -5.30 -0.31 -7.06
N LEU A 162 -5.05 -0.91 -5.91
CA LEU A 162 -5.92 -1.94 -5.36
C LEU A 162 -7.19 -1.34 -4.77
N ARG A 163 -8.20 -2.19 -4.58
CA ARG A 163 -9.51 -1.83 -4.03
C ARG A 163 -9.78 -2.58 -2.74
N PRO A 164 -9.22 -2.13 -1.60
CA PRO A 164 -9.61 -2.68 -0.32
C PRO A 164 -11.10 -2.46 -0.09
N LYS A 165 -11.72 -3.42 0.61
CA LYS A 165 -13.11 -3.32 1.01
C LYS A 165 -13.31 -2.09 1.89
N ASP A 166 -14.46 -1.45 1.71
CA ASP A 166 -14.91 -0.28 2.46
C ASP A 166 -14.09 1.01 2.23
N TRP A 167 -13.01 0.95 1.43
CA TRP A 167 -12.24 2.14 1.06
C TRP A 167 -12.95 2.89 -0.06
N GLN A 168 -12.97 4.22 0.09
CA GLN A 168 -13.63 5.10 -0.86
C GLN A 168 -12.63 5.92 -1.68
N TRP A 169 -11.41 6.06 -1.18
CA TRP A 169 -10.39 6.87 -1.79
C TRP A 169 -8.99 6.48 -1.33
N ILE A 170 -8.00 6.89 -2.12
CA ILE A 170 -6.57 6.81 -1.82
C ILE A 170 -5.96 8.13 -2.25
N ALA A 171 -5.04 8.69 -1.49
CA ALA A 171 -4.35 9.91 -1.88
C ALA A 171 -2.87 9.86 -1.53
N ALA A 172 -2.05 10.46 -2.37
CA ALA A 172 -0.63 10.61 -2.10
C ALA A 172 -0.15 11.98 -2.60
N ALA A 173 0.69 12.63 -1.79
CA ALA A 173 1.28 13.93 -2.10
C ALA A 173 2.78 13.81 -2.30
N ARG A 174 3.30 14.46 -3.35
CA ARG A 174 4.73 14.63 -3.62
C ARG A 174 5.52 13.32 -3.62
N VAL A 175 4.92 12.25 -4.09
CA VAL A 175 5.57 10.95 -4.24
C VAL A 175 6.63 11.06 -5.33
N HIS A 176 7.84 10.57 -5.05
CA HIS A 176 8.91 10.56 -6.03
C HIS A 176 8.67 9.46 -7.08
N TRP A 177 8.57 9.87 -8.35
CA TRP A 177 8.42 8.97 -9.50
C TRP A 177 9.22 9.50 -10.69
N GLY A 178 10.09 8.67 -11.27
CA GLY A 178 10.79 9.00 -12.52
C GLY A 178 11.58 10.31 -12.47
N GLY A 179 12.12 10.67 -11.30
CA GLY A 179 12.85 11.92 -11.06
C GLY A 179 11.99 13.15 -10.80
N ARG A 180 10.65 13.01 -10.74
CA ARG A 180 9.70 14.08 -10.44
C ARG A 180 8.93 13.76 -9.16
N ARG A 181 8.29 14.79 -8.59
CA ARG A 181 7.27 14.62 -7.56
C ARG A 181 5.91 14.61 -8.23
N CYS A 182 5.03 13.74 -7.76
CA CYS A 182 3.68 13.60 -8.27
C CYS A 182 2.69 13.48 -7.13
N THR A 183 1.52 14.04 -7.35
CA THR A 183 0.43 14.09 -6.38
C THR A 183 -0.84 13.61 -7.07
N TYR A 184 -1.57 12.72 -6.40
CA TYR A 184 -2.80 12.15 -6.95
C TYR A 184 -3.83 11.82 -5.87
N VAL A 185 -5.09 11.80 -6.30
CA VAL A 185 -6.25 11.33 -5.55
C VAL A 185 -6.97 10.30 -6.43
N ILE A 186 -7.16 9.11 -5.89
CA ILE A 186 -7.94 8.04 -6.49
C ILE A 186 -9.30 8.05 -5.80
N ASP A 187 -10.35 8.35 -6.54
CA ASP A 187 -11.74 8.18 -6.12
C ASP A 187 -12.21 6.77 -6.54
N LEU A 188 -12.24 5.87 -5.56
CA LEU A 188 -12.61 4.47 -5.77
C LEU A 188 -14.12 4.28 -6.02
N ARG A 189 -14.96 5.26 -5.64
CA ARG A 189 -16.41 5.20 -5.86
C ARG A 189 -16.78 5.50 -7.31
N ASN A 190 -16.05 6.44 -7.92
CA ASN A 190 -16.34 6.93 -9.26
C ASN A 190 -15.37 6.40 -10.32
N ASP A 191 -14.39 5.58 -9.94
CA ASP A 191 -13.34 5.07 -10.82
C ASP A 191 -12.55 6.20 -11.51
N VAL A 192 -12.21 7.25 -10.76
CA VAL A 192 -11.48 8.42 -11.28
C VAL A 192 -10.18 8.63 -10.53
N ILE A 193 -9.13 8.96 -11.27
CA ILE A 193 -7.86 9.39 -10.70
C ILE A 193 -7.59 10.82 -11.12
N TYR A 194 -7.42 11.69 -10.15
CA TYR A 194 -7.02 13.07 -10.33
C TYR A 194 -5.53 13.19 -10.00
N GLY A 195 -4.75 13.88 -10.83
CA GLY A 195 -3.35 14.11 -10.50
C GLY A 195 -2.70 15.23 -11.29
N ASP A 196 -1.46 15.53 -10.92
CA ASP A 196 -0.62 16.57 -11.54
C ASP A 196 0.24 16.06 -12.71
N MET A 197 -0.04 14.85 -13.18
CA MET A 197 0.68 14.18 -14.25
C MET A 197 -0.16 14.15 -15.54
N PRO A 198 0.16 14.96 -16.56
CA PRO A 198 -0.66 15.04 -17.78
C PRO A 198 -0.62 13.76 -18.63
N GLU A 199 0.43 12.95 -18.50
CA GLU A 199 0.64 11.67 -19.16
C GLU A 199 0.18 10.45 -18.34
N LEU A 200 -0.47 10.67 -17.19
CA LEU A 200 -0.90 9.59 -16.29
C LEU A 200 -1.82 8.60 -17.02
N SER A 201 -1.51 7.33 -16.84
CA SER A 201 -2.37 6.21 -17.23
C SER A 201 -2.74 5.39 -15.98
N ALA A 202 -3.75 4.55 -16.10
CA ALA A 202 -4.12 3.62 -15.04
C ALA A 202 -4.68 2.32 -15.61
N GLU A 203 -4.70 1.29 -14.79
CA GLU A 203 -5.41 0.04 -15.08
C GLU A 203 -6.92 0.30 -15.17
N GLU A 204 -7.63 -0.41 -16.04
CA GLU A 204 -9.09 -0.34 -16.08
C GLU A 204 -9.69 -0.72 -14.70
N PRO A 205 -10.82 -0.10 -14.29
CA PRO A 205 -11.69 0.81 -15.04
C PRO A 205 -11.36 2.31 -14.87
N PHE A 206 -10.20 2.67 -14.31
CA PHE A 206 -9.96 4.03 -13.88
C PHE A 206 -9.82 5.03 -15.04
N THR A 207 -10.49 6.18 -14.91
CA THR A 207 -10.30 7.34 -15.79
C THR A 207 -9.33 8.34 -15.16
N CYS A 208 -8.25 8.69 -15.86
CA CYS A 208 -7.28 9.68 -15.39
C CYS A 208 -7.63 11.11 -15.84
N ILE A 209 -7.64 12.05 -14.90
CA ILE A 209 -7.86 13.48 -15.08
C ILE A 209 -6.60 14.23 -14.66
N TYR A 210 -6.09 15.07 -15.57
CA TYR A 210 -5.07 16.04 -15.23
C TYR A 210 -5.73 17.21 -14.49
N ALA A 211 -5.51 17.28 -13.18
CA ALA A 211 -6.20 18.21 -12.29
C ALA A 211 -5.49 19.57 -12.18
N GLY A 212 -4.29 19.71 -12.72
CA GLY A 212 -3.48 20.92 -12.64
C GLY A 212 -2.22 20.72 -11.80
N ARG A 213 -1.61 21.81 -11.32
CA ARG A 213 -0.42 21.77 -10.46
C ARG A 213 -0.82 21.51 -9.01
N ASP A 214 -0.02 20.74 -8.27
CA ASP A 214 -0.19 20.56 -6.83
C ASP A 214 0.00 21.90 -6.08
N VAL A 215 -1.02 22.28 -5.29
CA VAL A 215 -1.02 23.45 -4.39
C VAL A 215 -1.44 23.05 -2.97
N SER A 216 -1.28 21.78 -2.60
CA SER A 216 -1.76 21.22 -1.33
C SER A 216 -1.15 21.89 -0.10
N ASP A 217 0.08 22.40 -0.19
CA ASP A 217 0.75 23.11 0.93
C ASP A 217 0.10 24.46 1.28
N GLU A 218 -0.76 24.99 0.40
CA GLU A 218 -1.50 26.23 0.64
C GLU A 218 -2.88 25.99 1.27
N VAL A 219 -3.23 24.72 1.54
CA VAL A 219 -4.51 24.33 2.13
C VAL A 219 -4.35 24.07 3.62
N THR A 220 -5.25 24.66 4.40
CA THR A 220 -5.36 24.40 5.84
C THR A 220 -6.69 23.76 6.16
N THR A 221 -6.67 22.72 7.00
CA THR A 221 -7.85 22.06 7.54
C THR A 221 -7.91 22.24 9.06
N SER A 222 -9.13 22.38 9.58
CA SER A 222 -9.41 22.29 11.01
C SER A 222 -10.60 21.33 11.21
N PRO A 223 -10.40 20.21 11.91
CA PRO A 223 -9.19 19.79 12.61
C PRO A 223 -8.07 19.31 11.66
N VAL A 224 -6.81 19.43 12.10
CA VAL A 224 -5.58 19.16 11.29
C VAL A 224 -5.39 17.68 10.92
N GLU A 225 -6.09 16.80 11.62
CA GLU A 225 -6.15 15.36 11.37
C GLU A 225 -6.93 15.02 10.08
N VAL A 226 -7.70 15.94 9.50
CA VAL A 226 -8.32 15.72 8.18
C VAL A 226 -7.35 16.20 7.10
N GLY A 227 -7.03 15.32 6.15
CA GLY A 227 -6.11 15.63 5.06
C GLY A 227 -6.81 16.35 3.91
N ALA A 228 -6.03 17.14 3.15
CA ALA A 228 -6.49 17.72 1.90
C ALA A 228 -5.42 17.65 0.80
N ILE A 229 -5.86 17.44 -0.44
CA ILE A 229 -5.04 17.54 -1.64
C ILE A 229 -5.67 18.57 -2.55
N ALA A 230 -4.89 19.51 -3.08
CA ALA A 230 -5.41 20.55 -3.96
C ALA A 230 -4.62 20.68 -5.26
N PHE A 231 -5.36 20.98 -6.32
CA PHE A 231 -4.82 21.22 -7.64
C PHE A 231 -5.35 22.56 -8.18
N GLU A 232 -4.46 23.33 -8.81
CA GLU A 232 -4.80 24.56 -9.53
C GLU A 232 -4.59 24.37 -11.03
N ASP A 233 -5.65 24.61 -11.82
CA ASP A 233 -5.58 24.47 -13.27
C ASP A 233 -5.01 25.71 -13.99
N GLU A 234 -4.86 25.64 -15.31
CA GLU A 234 -4.28 26.71 -16.13
C GLU A 234 -5.09 28.02 -16.10
N THR A 235 -6.36 27.97 -15.68
CA THR A 235 -7.25 29.14 -15.53
C THR A 235 -7.20 29.76 -14.13
N GLY A 236 -6.48 29.13 -13.20
CA GLY A 236 -6.45 29.51 -11.78
C GLY A 236 -7.64 28.95 -10.98
N ALA A 237 -8.45 28.05 -11.56
CA ALA A 237 -9.50 27.37 -10.81
C ALA A 237 -8.89 26.30 -9.90
N VAL A 238 -9.44 26.14 -8.70
CA VAL A 238 -8.87 25.29 -7.65
C VAL A 238 -9.84 24.19 -7.26
N ARG A 239 -9.37 22.94 -7.39
CA ARG A 239 -10.02 21.73 -6.95
C ARG A 239 -9.37 21.25 -5.66
N ILE A 240 -10.13 21.10 -4.59
CA ILE A 240 -9.63 20.60 -3.31
C ILE A 240 -10.38 19.31 -2.95
N PHE A 241 -9.63 18.24 -2.69
CA PHE A 241 -10.12 17.00 -2.15
C PHE A 241 -9.88 16.98 -0.65
N VAL A 242 -10.96 16.88 0.13
CA VAL A 242 -10.92 16.74 1.58
C VAL A 242 -11.17 15.27 1.91
N GLY A 243 -10.23 14.62 2.58
CA GLY A 243 -10.27 13.20 2.93
C GLY A 243 -10.31 12.99 4.44
N ASN A 244 -11.41 12.42 4.95
CA ASN A 244 -11.52 12.05 6.35
C ASN A 244 -11.11 10.58 6.52
N HIS A 245 -9.84 10.34 6.88
CA HIS A 245 -9.33 8.98 7.09
C HIS A 245 -9.72 8.39 8.46
N LEU A 246 -10.44 9.14 9.29
CA LEU A 246 -10.85 8.70 10.62
C LEU A 246 -12.09 7.81 10.56
N ASP A 247 -12.27 7.01 11.62
CA ASP A 247 -13.42 6.14 11.87
C ASP A 247 -14.67 6.88 12.40
N ARG A 248 -14.66 8.21 12.36
CA ARG A 248 -15.72 9.06 12.92
C ARG A 248 -15.97 10.32 12.07
N PRO A 249 -17.20 10.85 12.09
CA PRO A 249 -17.54 12.06 11.35
C PRO A 249 -16.80 13.30 11.88
N ARG A 250 -16.65 14.29 10.99
CA ARG A 250 -15.97 15.56 11.22
C ARG A 250 -16.68 16.71 10.52
N ASN A 251 -16.82 17.85 11.21
CA ASN A 251 -17.08 19.13 10.57
C ASN A 251 -15.72 19.80 10.34
N VAL A 252 -15.41 20.10 9.08
CA VAL A 252 -14.09 20.56 8.65
C VAL A 252 -14.19 21.98 8.16
N LEU A 253 -13.42 22.88 8.77
CA LEU A 253 -13.14 24.19 8.19
C LEU A 253 -11.93 24.06 7.26
N LEU A 254 -12.15 24.40 5.99
CA LEU A 254 -11.15 24.44 4.94
C LEU A 254 -10.80 25.89 4.64
N GLU A 255 -9.51 26.22 4.55
CA GLU A 255 -9.01 27.52 4.13
C GLU A 255 -8.01 27.39 2.97
N PHE A 256 -8.13 28.28 1.98
CA PHE A 256 -7.19 28.40 0.87
C PHE A 256 -7.17 29.85 0.38
N ARG A 257 -6.00 30.51 0.43
CA ARG A 257 -5.78 31.90 -0.05
C ARG A 257 -6.86 32.90 0.42
N GLY A 258 -7.29 32.81 1.68
CA GLY A 258 -8.31 33.68 2.27
C GLY A 258 -9.77 33.29 1.97
N HIS A 259 -10.00 32.26 1.16
CA HIS A 259 -11.32 31.64 0.98
C HIS A 259 -11.54 30.56 2.02
N THR A 260 -12.77 30.43 2.52
CA THR A 260 -13.11 29.39 3.49
C THR A 260 -14.36 28.62 3.08
N ALA A 261 -14.41 27.34 3.45
CA ALA A 261 -15.61 26.52 3.37
C ALA A 261 -15.74 25.63 4.61
N ARG A 262 -16.99 25.30 4.95
CA ARG A 262 -17.29 24.26 5.94
C ARG A 262 -17.82 23.03 5.22
N VAL A 263 -17.27 21.88 5.57
CA VAL A 263 -17.60 20.60 4.96
C VAL A 263 -17.92 19.60 6.05
N ASP A 264 -19.12 19.00 6.00
CA ASP A 264 -19.46 17.86 6.84
C ASP A 264 -18.98 16.57 6.18
N MET A 265 -18.12 15.84 6.89
CA MET A 265 -17.47 14.62 6.44
C MET A 265 -17.94 13.43 7.29
N GLY A 266 -18.44 12.36 6.66
CA GLY A 266 -18.61 11.06 7.32
C GLY A 266 -17.25 10.39 7.59
N ALA A 267 -17.25 9.29 8.36
CA ALA A 267 -16.07 8.46 8.54
C ALA A 267 -15.62 7.88 7.19
N GLY A 268 -14.31 7.92 6.90
CA GLY A 268 -13.75 7.44 5.64
C GLY A 268 -14.10 8.26 4.39
N ASP A 269 -14.84 9.38 4.51
CA ASP A 269 -15.37 10.11 3.34
C ASP A 269 -14.30 10.86 2.54
N LEU A 270 -14.54 10.97 1.22
CA LEU A 270 -13.90 11.92 0.30
C LEU A 270 -14.92 12.97 -0.15
N ARG A 271 -14.53 14.25 -0.17
CA ARG A 271 -15.32 15.34 -0.76
C ARG A 271 -14.47 16.21 -1.66
N GLU A 272 -15.01 16.56 -2.82
CA GLU A 272 -14.46 17.58 -3.71
C GLU A 272 -15.09 18.94 -3.38
N VAL A 273 -14.26 19.97 -3.25
CA VAL A 273 -14.64 21.34 -2.92
C VAL A 273 -13.99 22.30 -3.91
N HIS A 274 -14.77 23.23 -4.46
CA HIS A 274 -14.28 24.29 -5.34
C HIS A 274 -14.42 25.64 -4.63
N LEU A 275 -13.29 26.28 -4.32
CA LEU A 275 -13.27 27.60 -3.67
C LEU A 275 -13.08 28.74 -4.65
N ILE A 276 -12.39 28.48 -5.77
CA ILE A 276 -12.02 29.49 -6.78
C ILE A 276 -12.30 28.90 -8.15
N GLY A 277 -13.13 29.59 -8.94
CA GLY A 277 -13.46 29.18 -10.31
C GLY A 277 -14.17 27.83 -10.41
N LYS A 278 -14.21 27.28 -11.63
CA LYS A 278 -14.71 25.94 -11.92
C LYS A 278 -13.59 25.14 -12.59
N PRO A 279 -13.01 24.12 -11.91
CA PRO A 279 -11.93 23.31 -12.47
C PRO A 279 -12.34 22.59 -13.75
N SER A 280 -11.39 22.43 -14.67
CA SER A 280 -11.59 21.65 -15.89
C SER A 280 -11.43 20.13 -15.67
N ASP A 281 -12.22 19.33 -16.41
CA ASP A 281 -12.10 17.85 -16.44
C ASP A 281 -11.27 17.40 -17.65
N ARG A 282 -10.05 17.92 -17.75
CA ARG A 282 -9.14 17.55 -18.84
C ARG A 282 -8.63 16.13 -18.59
N ARG A 283 -9.06 15.17 -19.43
CA ARG A 283 -8.48 13.82 -19.42
C ARG A 283 -6.97 13.86 -19.60
N ALA A 284 -6.26 13.10 -18.77
CA ALA A 284 -4.86 12.82 -18.98
C ALA A 284 -4.69 12.14 -20.36
N ARG A 285 -3.66 12.55 -21.09
CA ARG A 285 -3.36 11.99 -22.40
C ARG A 285 -2.19 11.04 -22.23
N ALA A 286 -2.49 9.79 -21.92
CA ALA A 286 -1.50 8.74 -22.00
C ALA A 286 -0.89 8.78 -23.42
N ALA A 287 0.42 9.01 -23.51
CA ALA A 287 1.13 8.88 -24.79
C ALA A 287 0.83 7.47 -25.32
N LYS A 288 0.39 7.35 -26.58
CA LYS A 288 0.02 6.06 -27.20
C LYS A 288 1.02 5.00 -26.76
N LEU A 289 0.50 3.97 -26.08
CA LEU A 289 1.30 2.82 -25.71
C LEU A 289 1.75 2.18 -27.02
N ASP A 290 3.03 2.30 -27.37
CA ASP A 290 3.67 1.33 -28.26
C ASP A 290 3.80 0.02 -27.47
N VAL A 291 2.65 -0.62 -27.19
CA VAL A 291 2.66 -2.01 -26.75
C VAL A 291 3.10 -2.80 -27.97
N ARG A 292 4.41 -3.02 -28.10
CA ARG A 292 4.87 -4.18 -28.87
C ARG A 292 4.28 -5.38 -28.15
N ARG A 293 3.18 -5.93 -28.70
CA ARG A 293 2.66 -7.24 -28.28
C ARG A 293 3.87 -8.18 -28.19
N PRO A 294 4.02 -8.94 -27.11
CA PRO A 294 5.04 -9.99 -27.09
C PRO A 294 4.79 -10.84 -28.32
N LEU A 295 5.83 -11.01 -29.15
CA LEU A 295 5.81 -11.96 -30.25
C LEU A 295 5.32 -13.28 -29.66
N ALA A 296 4.21 -13.79 -30.21
CA ALA A 296 3.74 -15.13 -29.89
C ALA A 296 4.95 -16.06 -30.05
N ARG A 297 5.31 -16.75 -28.95
CA ARG A 297 6.37 -17.75 -29.01
C ARG A 297 5.94 -18.79 -30.04
N VAL A 298 6.75 -18.93 -31.09
CA VAL A 298 6.71 -20.03 -32.07
C VAL A 298 7.28 -21.27 -31.40
#